data_AF-A0A931SRH8-F1
#
_entry.id   AF-A0A931SRH8-F1
#
_cell.length_a   1.000
_cell.length_b   1.000
_cell.length_c   1.000
_cell.angle_alpha   90.00
_cell.angle_beta   90.00
_cell.angle_gamma   90.00
#
_symmetry.space_group_name_H-M   'P 1'
#
loop_
_entity.id
_entity.type
_entity.pdbx_description
1 polymer ?
#
loop_
_entity_poly.entity_id
_entity_poly.type
_entity_poly.pdbx_seq_one_letter_code
_entity_poly.pdbx_strand_id
1 'polypeptide(L)'
;MRFRTPKIHSEERNWSVILNPLRSEFDKKRVADKISSLFHLSFEEARELVESTPVILLDELTRPLALQAQGVFQEVRAEISLTNDALVKRRCYRAVWPEPPSLSFLETAVLSGESQEKSAEETPIGTVVEAEPPSLGPEPFQPRPPEPLSELERRCRELEELCKERDREVEELRRHQDSEKEIPWEERYSNLKEEYQEAKALLEEKILAREKEFEDLRAQLKEIAVWQEKAGYLERQAGEFLKKTKELESAKDLLGQAARERSEELAVWREKYHTLAQKSERFESLYEEEKKRREKTEEDARRTQETAERTSRELEIQKLETERLNKRSQDLEENHKRLERDFSALNDSQVGELKRLRDENRDLGVQLDSAQRQVREFMLRVEQQELIEKRTRLANDLAALEARLRELILDGDRLRQEIQDRELQAQTLSAEQGNLERQILEVKQAQRHLLEQSKMKEKPARLRRPGPETESLPGG
;
A
#
# COMPACT_ATOMS: atom_id res chain seq x y z
N MET A 1 0.27 -11.19 16.19
CA MET A 1 -1.10 -11.76 16.32
C MET A 1 -2.09 -10.60 16.43
N ARG A 2 -3.32 -10.71 15.90
CA ARG A 2 -4.36 -9.67 16.06
C ARG A 2 -5.43 -10.20 17.03
N PHE A 3 -5.51 -9.63 18.23
CA PHE A 3 -6.60 -9.91 19.16
C PHE A 3 -7.90 -9.30 18.64
N ARG A 4 -8.95 -10.11 18.50
CA ARG A 4 -10.32 -9.63 18.28
C ARG A 4 -11.00 -9.47 19.63
N THR A 5 -11.38 -8.26 20.00
CA THR A 5 -12.32 -8.03 21.11
C THR A 5 -13.72 -8.51 20.71
N PRO A 6 -14.43 -9.29 21.54
CA PRO A 6 -15.78 -9.75 21.23
C PRO A 6 -16.80 -8.60 21.35
N LYS A 7 -17.72 -8.47 20.39
CA LYS A 7 -18.86 -7.53 20.46
C LYS A 7 -20.02 -8.16 21.25
N ILE A 8 -19.94 -8.12 22.58
CA ILE A 8 -20.90 -8.77 23.51
C ILE A 8 -22.27 -8.05 23.56
N HIS A 9 -22.51 -7.01 22.75
CA HIS A 9 -23.75 -6.20 22.78
C HIS A 9 -24.52 -6.17 21.43
N SER A 10 -24.36 -7.18 20.57
CA SER A 10 -25.22 -7.33 19.38
C SER A 10 -25.89 -8.71 19.24
N GLU A 11 -25.73 -9.61 20.20
CA GLU A 11 -26.26 -10.98 20.10
C GLU A 11 -27.79 -11.06 20.21
N GLU A 12 -28.42 -10.08 20.87
CA GLU A 12 -29.88 -10.03 21.05
C GLU A 12 -30.64 -9.74 19.75
N ARG A 13 -30.04 -9.00 18.80
CA ARG A 13 -30.64 -8.58 17.52
C ARG A 13 -30.07 -9.33 16.31
N ASN A 14 -29.70 -10.60 16.48
CA ASN A 14 -29.08 -11.40 15.42
C ASN A 14 -30.04 -12.37 14.69
N TRP A 15 -31.33 -12.41 15.03
CA TRP A 15 -32.25 -13.43 14.48
C TRP A 15 -32.83 -13.02 13.11
N SER A 16 -32.92 -13.98 12.20
CA SER A 16 -33.60 -13.84 10.91
C SER A 16 -34.78 -14.80 10.79
N VAL A 17 -35.79 -14.36 10.05
CA VAL A 17 -36.96 -15.13 9.63
C VAL A 17 -36.74 -15.56 8.17
N ILE A 18 -36.51 -16.86 7.95
CA ILE A 18 -36.30 -17.43 6.62
C ILE A 18 -37.55 -18.20 6.19
N LEU A 19 -38.07 -17.87 5.02
CA LEU A 19 -39.09 -18.66 4.34
C LEU A 19 -38.43 -19.80 3.55
N ASN A 20 -38.81 -21.04 3.83
CA ASN A 20 -38.31 -22.23 3.13
C ASN A 20 -39.10 -22.47 1.81
N PRO A 21 -38.56 -23.26 0.85
CA PRO A 21 -39.25 -23.54 -0.42
C PRO A 21 -40.56 -24.32 -0.28
N LEU A 22 -41.68 -23.66 -0.55
CA LEU A 22 -43.01 -24.26 -0.50
C LEU A 22 -43.28 -25.13 -1.73
N ARG A 23 -43.66 -26.40 -1.50
CA ARG A 23 -43.89 -27.40 -2.56
C ARG A 23 -45.24 -27.30 -3.28
N SER A 24 -46.11 -26.39 -2.84
CA SER A 24 -47.52 -26.32 -3.22
C SER A 24 -47.83 -24.92 -3.75
N GLU A 25 -48.26 -24.81 -5.01
CA GLU A 25 -48.63 -23.54 -5.64
C GLU A 25 -49.79 -22.83 -4.92
N PHE A 26 -50.68 -23.60 -4.27
CA PHE A 26 -51.78 -23.06 -3.48
C PHE A 26 -51.29 -22.41 -2.18
N ASP A 27 -50.31 -23.02 -1.51
CA ASP A 27 -49.71 -22.47 -0.30
C ASP A 27 -48.74 -21.32 -0.63
N LYS A 28 -48.01 -21.40 -1.76
CA LYS A 28 -47.26 -20.25 -2.31
C LYS A 28 -48.17 -19.04 -2.52
N LYS A 29 -49.32 -19.22 -3.17
CA LYS A 29 -50.28 -18.13 -3.40
C LYS A 29 -50.76 -17.52 -2.08
N ARG A 30 -51.18 -18.35 -1.12
CA ARG A 30 -51.62 -17.89 0.21
C ARG A 30 -50.55 -17.12 0.97
N VAL A 31 -49.29 -17.56 0.89
CA VAL A 31 -48.16 -16.88 1.53
C VAL A 31 -47.84 -15.57 0.79
N ALA A 32 -47.97 -15.50 -0.54
CA ALA A 32 -47.88 -14.25 -1.28
C ALA A 32 -49.01 -13.26 -0.92
N ASP A 33 -50.26 -13.73 -0.78
CA ASP A 33 -51.40 -12.93 -0.30
C ASP A 33 -51.13 -12.35 1.11
N LYS A 34 -50.56 -13.15 2.04
CA LYS A 34 -50.17 -12.69 3.39
C LYS A 34 -48.96 -11.74 3.36
N ILE A 35 -47.96 -11.98 2.51
CA ILE A 35 -46.77 -11.11 2.36
C ILE A 35 -47.17 -9.75 1.76
N SER A 36 -48.02 -9.72 0.73
CA SER A 36 -48.57 -8.49 0.15
C SER A 36 -49.36 -7.68 1.17
N SER A 37 -50.24 -8.32 1.94
CA SER A 37 -51.07 -7.63 2.95
C SER A 37 -50.32 -7.18 4.21
N LEU A 38 -49.22 -7.83 4.60
CA LEU A 38 -48.39 -7.39 5.73
C LEU A 38 -47.37 -6.31 5.35
N PHE A 39 -46.76 -6.41 4.18
CA PHE A 39 -45.66 -5.53 3.76
C PHE A 39 -46.06 -4.49 2.69
N HIS A 40 -47.35 -4.39 2.37
CA HIS A 40 -47.93 -3.41 1.42
C HIS A 40 -47.35 -3.48 0.00
N LEU A 41 -46.82 -4.65 -0.38
CA LEU A 41 -46.30 -4.95 -1.73
C LEU A 41 -47.44 -5.27 -2.70
N SER A 42 -47.19 -5.17 -4.00
CA SER A 42 -48.08 -5.82 -4.97
C SER A 42 -48.07 -7.34 -4.80
N PHE A 43 -49.16 -8.00 -5.19
CA PHE A 43 -49.24 -9.46 -5.19
C PHE A 43 -48.18 -10.11 -6.10
N GLU A 44 -47.76 -9.43 -7.17
CA GLU A 44 -46.77 -9.94 -8.12
C GLU A 44 -45.36 -9.95 -7.53
N GLU A 45 -44.94 -8.84 -6.90
CA GLU A 45 -43.68 -8.76 -6.14
C GLU A 45 -43.67 -9.77 -4.98
N ALA A 46 -44.76 -9.84 -4.20
CA ALA A 46 -44.90 -10.78 -3.09
C ALA A 46 -44.81 -12.24 -3.56
N ARG A 47 -45.28 -12.54 -4.78
CA ARG A 47 -45.18 -13.86 -5.40
C ARG A 47 -43.75 -14.18 -5.87
N GLU A 48 -43.06 -13.25 -6.51
CA GLU A 48 -41.64 -13.40 -6.90
C GLU A 48 -40.75 -13.65 -5.66
N LEU A 49 -41.05 -12.97 -4.54
CA LEU A 49 -40.43 -13.15 -3.22
C LEU A 49 -40.61 -14.59 -2.67
N VAL A 50 -41.74 -15.25 -2.96
CA VAL A 50 -42.02 -16.64 -2.55
C VAL A 50 -41.42 -17.65 -3.54
N GLU A 51 -41.37 -17.34 -4.83
CA GLU A 51 -40.76 -18.21 -5.85
C GLU A 51 -39.22 -18.22 -5.76
N SER A 52 -38.60 -17.15 -5.24
CA SER A 52 -37.15 -17.03 -4.98
C SER A 52 -36.69 -17.61 -3.61
N THR A 53 -37.45 -18.54 -3.04
CA THR A 53 -37.11 -19.20 -1.76
C THR A 53 -35.91 -20.18 -1.89
N PRO A 54 -35.05 -20.33 -0.85
CA PRO A 54 -35.18 -19.78 0.49
C PRO A 54 -34.73 -18.31 0.61
N VAL A 55 -35.57 -17.49 1.24
CA VAL A 55 -35.38 -16.04 1.36
C VAL A 55 -35.52 -15.58 2.82
N ILE A 56 -34.66 -14.65 3.24
CA ILE A 56 -34.78 -13.91 4.50
C ILE A 56 -35.82 -12.81 4.28
N LEU A 57 -36.98 -12.96 4.95
CA LEU A 57 -38.05 -11.95 4.94
C LEU A 57 -37.70 -10.79 5.87
N LEU A 58 -37.25 -11.12 7.09
CA LEU A 58 -36.87 -10.16 8.12
C LEU A 58 -35.51 -10.56 8.69
N ASP A 59 -34.61 -9.59 8.84
CA ASP A 59 -33.29 -9.76 9.42
C ASP A 59 -33.11 -8.84 10.63
N GLU A 60 -32.08 -9.08 11.43
CA GLU A 60 -31.68 -8.23 12.56
C GLU A 60 -32.76 -8.07 13.67
N LEU A 61 -33.67 -9.05 13.77
CA LEU A 61 -34.73 -9.09 14.77
C LEU A 61 -34.24 -9.58 16.15
N THR A 62 -34.99 -9.24 17.20
CA THR A 62 -34.88 -9.89 18.50
C THR A 62 -35.56 -11.26 18.50
N ARG A 63 -35.06 -12.19 19.32
CA ARG A 63 -35.61 -13.56 19.42
C ARG A 63 -37.14 -13.64 19.66
N PRO A 64 -37.76 -12.89 20.60
CA PRO A 64 -39.21 -12.94 20.79
C PRO A 64 -39.98 -12.42 19.57
N LEU A 65 -39.50 -11.35 18.94
CA LEU A 65 -40.13 -10.75 17.76
C LEU A 65 -40.04 -11.67 16.53
N ALA A 66 -38.92 -12.39 16.38
CA ALA A 66 -38.76 -13.42 15.37
C ALA A 66 -39.71 -14.63 15.59
N LEU A 67 -39.98 -15.01 16.85
CA LEU A 67 -40.97 -16.04 17.19
C LEU A 67 -42.41 -15.58 16.90
N GLN A 68 -42.76 -14.32 17.20
CA GLN A 68 -44.05 -13.74 16.83
C GLN A 68 -44.24 -13.72 15.30
N ALA A 69 -43.22 -13.28 14.55
CA ALA A 69 -43.23 -13.30 13.10
C ALA A 69 -43.37 -14.73 12.52
N GLN A 70 -42.71 -15.73 13.13
CA GLN A 70 -42.90 -17.13 12.75
C GLN A 70 -44.35 -17.59 12.94
N GLY A 71 -45.00 -17.21 14.05
CA GLY A 71 -46.40 -17.52 14.32
C GLY A 71 -47.37 -17.00 13.25
N VAL A 72 -47.28 -15.70 12.91
CA VAL A 72 -48.15 -15.03 11.92
C VAL A 72 -48.13 -15.71 10.54
N PHE A 73 -47.01 -16.33 10.16
CA PHE A 73 -46.89 -17.07 8.89
C PHE A 73 -47.20 -18.57 9.04
N GLN A 74 -47.05 -19.17 10.23
CA GLN A 74 -47.47 -20.55 10.51
C GLN A 74 -49.00 -20.73 10.38
N GLU A 75 -49.80 -19.70 10.71
CA GLU A 75 -51.24 -19.64 10.40
C GLU A 75 -51.56 -20.00 8.93
N VAL A 76 -50.69 -19.55 8.02
CA VAL A 76 -50.82 -19.68 6.56
C VAL A 76 -50.15 -20.97 6.06
N ARG A 77 -49.65 -21.82 6.96
CA ARG A 77 -48.85 -23.02 6.69
C ARG A 77 -47.53 -22.75 5.98
N ALA A 78 -46.97 -21.55 6.13
CA ALA A 78 -45.62 -21.25 5.65
C ALA A 78 -44.58 -22.05 6.44
N GLU A 79 -43.70 -22.78 5.75
CA GLU A 79 -42.55 -23.42 6.37
C GLU A 79 -41.47 -22.35 6.64
N ILE A 80 -41.34 -21.91 7.89
CA ILE A 80 -40.40 -20.84 8.30
C ILE A 80 -39.35 -21.36 9.28
N SER A 81 -38.09 -21.13 8.94
CA SER A 81 -36.92 -21.37 9.78
C SER A 81 -36.50 -20.09 10.50
N LEU A 82 -36.22 -20.18 11.80
CA LEU A 82 -35.53 -19.11 12.54
C LEU A 82 -34.05 -19.46 12.69
N THR A 83 -33.16 -18.51 12.40
CA THR A 83 -31.71 -18.70 12.58
C THR A 83 -31.01 -17.45 13.08
N ASN A 84 -29.95 -17.66 13.86
CA ASN A 84 -28.92 -16.66 14.17
C ASN A 84 -27.57 -16.97 13.47
N ASP A 85 -27.45 -18.10 12.75
CA ASP A 85 -26.20 -18.50 12.10
C ASP A 85 -25.97 -17.75 10.77
N ALA A 86 -24.91 -16.96 10.73
CA ALA A 86 -24.46 -16.23 9.55
C ALA A 86 -24.10 -17.14 8.35
N LEU A 87 -23.76 -18.41 8.56
CA LEU A 87 -23.52 -19.37 7.47
C LEU A 87 -24.82 -19.80 6.79
N VAL A 88 -25.93 -19.91 7.55
CA VAL A 88 -27.27 -20.14 7.00
C VAL A 88 -27.75 -18.88 6.27
N LYS A 89 -27.63 -17.69 6.88
CA LYS A 89 -28.02 -16.41 6.23
C LYS A 89 -27.34 -16.21 4.87
N ARG A 90 -26.07 -16.61 4.72
CA ARG A 90 -25.30 -16.55 3.46
C ARG A 90 -25.74 -17.52 2.37
N ARG A 91 -26.66 -18.46 2.66
CA ARG A 91 -27.21 -19.44 1.70
C ARG A 91 -28.64 -19.11 1.27
N CYS A 92 -29.22 -18.05 1.80
CA CYS A 92 -30.55 -17.56 1.46
C CYS A 92 -30.43 -16.25 0.68
N TYR A 93 -31.41 -15.96 -0.17
CA TYR A 93 -31.58 -14.61 -0.70
C TYR A 93 -32.03 -13.68 0.45
N ARG A 94 -31.75 -12.38 0.37
CA ARG A 94 -32.22 -11.37 1.34
C ARG A 94 -33.20 -10.44 0.63
N ALA A 95 -34.41 -10.32 1.17
CA ALA A 95 -35.36 -9.32 0.70
C ALA A 95 -34.76 -7.92 0.89
N VAL A 96 -34.79 -7.10 -0.17
CA VAL A 96 -34.35 -5.71 -0.14
C VAL A 96 -35.58 -4.83 -0.21
N TRP A 97 -36.05 -4.41 0.96
CA TRP A 97 -37.24 -3.59 1.11
C TRP A 97 -36.92 -2.12 0.75
N PRO A 98 -37.74 -1.42 -0.08
CA PRO A 98 -37.53 -0.01 -0.41
C PRO A 98 -37.58 0.91 0.81
N GLU A 99 -38.48 0.60 1.74
CA GLU A 99 -38.57 1.15 3.09
C GLU A 99 -38.53 -0.01 4.09
N PRO A 100 -37.96 0.14 5.30
CA PRO A 100 -37.93 -0.94 6.28
C PRO A 100 -39.35 -1.32 6.70
N PRO A 101 -39.75 -2.61 6.60
CA PRO A 101 -41.13 -3.02 6.78
C PRO A 101 -41.63 -2.73 8.20
N SER A 102 -42.83 -2.16 8.29
CA SER A 102 -43.47 -1.83 9.56
C SER A 102 -43.79 -3.10 10.36
N LEU A 103 -43.21 -3.21 11.56
CA LEU A 103 -43.36 -4.37 12.43
C LEU A 103 -44.64 -4.33 13.29
N SER A 104 -45.51 -3.33 13.09
CA SER A 104 -46.75 -3.08 13.85
C SER A 104 -47.78 -4.22 13.75
N PHE A 105 -47.72 -5.04 12.71
CA PHE A 105 -48.56 -6.26 12.62
C PHE A 105 -48.23 -7.29 13.72
N LEU A 106 -47.01 -7.25 14.28
CA LEU A 106 -46.59 -8.12 15.39
C LEU A 106 -47.10 -7.60 16.74
N GLU A 107 -47.33 -6.29 16.86
CA GLU A 107 -47.93 -5.67 18.05
C GLU A 107 -49.43 -5.96 18.12
N THR A 108 -50.12 -5.87 16.98
CA THR A 108 -51.56 -6.16 16.85
C THR A 108 -51.89 -7.63 17.22
N ALA A 109 -50.98 -8.56 16.93
CA ALA A 109 -51.14 -9.98 17.24
C ALA A 109 -51.19 -10.27 18.76
N VAL A 110 -50.65 -9.40 19.62
CA VAL A 110 -50.66 -9.56 21.08
C VAL A 110 -52.05 -9.37 21.68
N LEU A 111 -52.91 -8.56 21.03
CA LEU A 111 -54.25 -8.22 21.52
C LEU A 111 -55.35 -9.22 21.08
N SER A 112 -55.01 -10.20 20.23
CA SER A 112 -55.96 -11.23 19.76
C SER A 112 -55.98 -12.48 20.66
N GLY A 113 -55.28 -12.45 21.80
CA GLY A 113 -54.93 -13.62 22.61
C GLY A 113 -55.78 -13.87 23.87
N GLU A 114 -56.81 -13.08 24.15
CA GLU A 114 -57.60 -13.20 25.39
C GLU A 114 -59.11 -13.44 25.14
N SER A 115 -59.56 -14.62 25.55
CA SER A 115 -60.86 -14.96 26.14
C SER A 115 -62.14 -14.25 25.65
N GLN A 116 -62.87 -14.92 24.74
CA GLN A 116 -64.34 -14.90 24.76
C GLN A 116 -64.88 -16.17 25.44
N GLU A 117 -64.93 -16.15 26.78
CA GLU A 117 -65.69 -17.12 27.57
C GLU A 117 -67.06 -16.56 28.02
N LYS A 118 -67.89 -17.40 28.65
CA LYS A 118 -69.32 -17.19 28.86
C LYS A 118 -69.66 -16.79 30.31
N SER A 119 -70.60 -15.86 30.46
CA SER A 119 -71.59 -15.81 31.55
C SER A 119 -72.70 -14.84 31.13
N ALA A 120 -74.00 -15.17 31.11
CA ALA A 120 -74.84 -15.67 32.21
C ALA A 120 -74.86 -14.65 33.38
N GLU A 121 -75.92 -13.85 33.56
CA GLU A 121 -77.25 -14.23 34.06
C GLU A 121 -77.26 -14.38 35.59
N GLU A 122 -77.77 -13.36 36.31
CA GLU A 122 -78.33 -13.55 37.64
C GLU A 122 -79.35 -12.44 38.02
N THR A 123 -80.58 -12.88 38.26
CA THR A 123 -81.60 -12.30 39.15
C THR A 123 -81.91 -13.42 40.19
N PRO A 124 -82.79 -13.33 41.23
CA PRO A 124 -83.91 -12.41 41.44
C PRO A 124 -84.16 -12.05 42.94
N ILE A 125 -85.44 -12.08 43.40
CA ILE A 125 -85.99 -11.88 44.75
C ILE A 125 -86.15 -10.39 45.14
N GLY A 126 -87.32 -9.88 45.58
CA GLY A 126 -88.66 -10.46 45.83
C GLY A 126 -89.26 -9.94 47.16
N THR A 127 -90.57 -9.90 47.48
CA THR A 127 -91.87 -10.16 46.79
C THR A 127 -92.99 -9.55 47.71
N VAL A 128 -94.31 -9.82 47.50
CA VAL A 128 -95.41 -9.76 48.53
C VAL A 128 -95.86 -8.32 48.95
N VAL A 129 -97.11 -7.90 49.29
CA VAL A 129 -98.54 -8.38 49.30
C VAL A 129 -99.43 -7.12 49.58
N GLU A 130 -100.77 -6.99 49.41
CA GLU A 130 -101.82 -7.51 48.49
C GLU A 130 -103.20 -6.88 48.90
N ALA A 131 -104.35 -7.50 48.52
CA ALA A 131 -105.72 -7.36 49.10
C ALA A 131 -106.60 -6.10 48.85
N GLU A 132 -107.60 -6.28 47.95
CA GLU A 132 -108.99 -5.77 48.01
C GLU A 132 -109.84 -6.67 48.97
N PRO A 133 -111.20 -6.60 49.11
CA PRO A 133 -112.21 -5.59 48.75
C PRO A 133 -112.92 -5.13 50.08
N PRO A 134 -114.27 -5.12 50.34
CA PRO A 134 -115.50 -5.05 49.53
C PRO A 134 -116.54 -4.00 50.03
N SER A 135 -117.80 -4.11 49.58
CA SER A 135 -119.00 -3.35 50.01
C SER A 135 -120.12 -4.27 50.52
N LEU A 136 -121.11 -3.74 51.27
CA LEU A 136 -122.52 -4.22 51.29
C LEU A 136 -123.43 -3.22 52.05
N GLY A 137 -124.74 -3.30 51.85
CA GLY A 137 -125.75 -2.45 52.51
C GLY A 137 -126.97 -3.24 53.01
N PRO A 138 -127.91 -2.61 53.76
CA PRO A 138 -129.07 -3.29 54.33
C PRO A 138 -130.38 -3.09 53.54
N GLU A 139 -131.14 -4.17 53.36
CA GLU A 139 -132.56 -4.16 52.94
C GLU A 139 -133.36 -5.19 53.81
N PRO A 140 -134.68 -5.36 53.71
CA PRO A 140 -135.56 -4.92 54.79
C PRO A 140 -136.30 -6.04 55.53
N PHE A 141 -136.88 -5.69 56.68
CA PHE A 141 -137.82 -6.54 57.41
C PHE A 141 -139.15 -6.72 56.66
N GLN A 142 -139.68 -7.95 56.64
CA GLN A 142 -141.11 -8.22 56.41
C GLN A 142 -141.64 -9.28 57.42
N PRO A 143 -142.90 -9.17 57.92
CA PRO A 143 -143.48 -10.12 58.88
C PRO A 143 -144.15 -11.34 58.21
N ARG A 144 -144.39 -12.39 59.00
CA ARG A 144 -144.98 -13.67 58.51
C ARG A 144 -146.50 -13.77 58.80
N PRO A 145 -147.35 -14.14 57.82
CA PRO A 145 -148.80 -14.39 58.02
C PRO A 145 -149.13 -15.73 58.73
N PRO A 146 -150.41 -16.00 59.08
CA PRO A 146 -150.81 -17.07 60.00
C PRO A 146 -151.14 -18.43 59.35
N GLU A 147 -151.13 -19.48 60.18
CA GLU A 147 -151.57 -20.86 59.91
C GLU A 147 -152.59 -21.35 61.00
N PRO A 148 -153.19 -22.57 60.96
CA PRO A 148 -154.63 -22.66 61.20
C PRO A 148 -155.16 -23.60 62.30
N LEU A 149 -156.30 -23.20 62.88
CA LEU A 149 -157.55 -23.94 63.21
C LEU A 149 -157.56 -25.33 63.89
N SER A 150 -156.44 -26.00 64.17
CA SER A 150 -156.35 -26.90 65.34
C SER A 150 -156.03 -26.12 66.62
N GLU A 151 -155.76 -24.82 66.48
CA GLU A 151 -155.26 -23.96 67.53
C GLU A 151 -156.33 -23.46 68.49
N LEU A 152 -157.64 -23.58 68.23
CA LEU A 152 -158.64 -22.82 69.00
C LEU A 152 -158.73 -23.25 70.48
N GLU A 153 -158.71 -24.56 70.76
CA GLU A 153 -158.73 -25.08 72.14
C GLU A 153 -157.36 -24.99 72.82
N ARG A 154 -156.27 -25.07 72.04
CA ARG A 154 -154.90 -24.86 72.55
C ARG A 154 -154.67 -23.38 72.89
N ARG A 155 -155.14 -22.45 72.04
CA ARG A 155 -155.20 -21.01 72.27
C ARG A 155 -156.07 -20.65 73.46
N CYS A 156 -157.10 -21.40 73.84
CA CYS A 156 -157.79 -21.10 75.09
C CYS A 156 -156.85 -21.23 76.31
N ARG A 157 -155.92 -22.21 76.29
CA ARG A 157 -154.92 -22.38 77.38
C ARG A 157 -153.68 -21.51 77.18
N GLU A 158 -153.22 -21.33 75.94
CA GLU A 158 -152.12 -20.40 75.64
C GLU A 158 -152.54 -18.94 75.79
N LEU A 159 -153.82 -18.58 75.66
CA LEU A 159 -154.34 -17.26 76.03
C LEU A 159 -154.58 -17.13 77.53
N GLU A 160 -154.88 -18.20 78.28
CA GLU A 160 -154.86 -18.13 79.75
C GLU A 160 -153.43 -17.99 80.30
N GLU A 161 -152.44 -18.68 79.73
CA GLU A 161 -151.04 -18.45 80.09
C GLU A 161 -150.53 -17.10 79.55
N LEU A 162 -150.84 -16.69 78.31
CA LEU A 162 -150.51 -15.35 77.81
C LEU A 162 -151.27 -14.23 78.52
N CYS A 163 -152.45 -14.46 79.11
CA CYS A 163 -153.09 -13.49 80.01
C CYS A 163 -152.35 -13.43 81.34
N LYS A 164 -151.90 -14.56 81.92
CA LYS A 164 -151.07 -14.54 83.13
C LYS A 164 -149.68 -13.96 82.88
N GLU A 165 -149.09 -14.19 81.71
CA GLU A 165 -147.84 -13.56 81.29
C GLU A 165 -148.07 -12.07 80.99
N ARG A 166 -149.15 -11.67 80.32
CA ARG A 166 -149.50 -10.25 80.16
C ARG A 166 -149.85 -9.57 81.48
N ASP A 167 -150.50 -10.24 82.43
CA ASP A 167 -150.78 -9.69 83.75
C ASP A 167 -149.50 -9.60 84.59
N ARG A 168 -148.60 -10.59 84.53
CA ARG A 168 -147.24 -10.50 85.13
C ARG A 168 -146.41 -9.41 84.46
N GLU A 169 -146.42 -9.32 83.14
CA GLU A 169 -145.69 -8.31 82.35
C GLU A 169 -146.31 -6.93 82.53
N VAL A 170 -147.62 -6.82 82.81
CA VAL A 170 -148.29 -5.56 83.21
C VAL A 170 -148.06 -5.26 84.69
N GLU A 171 -147.86 -6.23 85.58
CA GLU A 171 -147.44 -5.99 86.96
C GLU A 171 -145.94 -5.68 87.08
N GLU A 172 -145.10 -6.24 86.22
CA GLU A 172 -143.68 -5.90 86.10
C GLU A 172 -143.49 -4.58 85.36
N LEU A 173 -144.26 -4.30 84.29
CA LEU A 173 -144.34 -2.96 83.69
C LEU A 173 -145.04 -1.95 84.59
N ARG A 174 -145.91 -2.34 85.54
CA ARG A 174 -146.38 -1.42 86.60
C ARG A 174 -145.31 -1.20 87.65
N ARG A 175 -144.59 -2.23 88.11
CA ARG A 175 -143.45 -2.05 89.03
C ARG A 175 -142.34 -1.22 88.41
N HIS A 176 -142.04 -1.42 87.11
CA HIS A 176 -141.15 -0.55 86.36
C HIS A 176 -141.76 0.84 86.17
N GLN A 177 -143.01 1.00 85.71
CA GLN A 177 -143.60 2.32 85.52
C GLN A 177 -143.82 3.09 86.83
N ASP A 178 -143.96 2.42 87.99
CA ASP A 178 -144.10 3.03 89.30
C ASP A 178 -142.75 3.33 89.95
N SER A 179 -141.70 2.51 89.73
CA SER A 179 -140.32 2.89 90.08
C SER A 179 -139.70 3.91 89.11
N GLU A 180 -140.16 3.96 87.86
CA GLU A 180 -139.83 5.01 86.90
C GLU A 180 -140.49 6.36 87.24
N LYS A 181 -141.60 6.35 87.99
CA LYS A 181 -142.26 7.55 88.56
C LYS A 181 -141.56 8.08 89.81
N GLU A 182 -140.75 7.27 90.49
CA GLU A 182 -140.00 7.68 91.69
C GLU A 182 -138.58 8.18 91.41
N ILE A 183 -138.12 8.16 90.15
CA ILE A 183 -136.94 8.90 89.69
C ILE A 183 -137.39 10.28 89.18
N PRO A 184 -137.04 11.40 89.84
CA PRO A 184 -137.39 12.74 89.38
C PRO A 184 -136.91 12.99 87.95
N TRP A 185 -137.71 13.71 87.16
CA TRP A 185 -137.32 14.11 85.79
C TRP A 185 -136.01 14.93 85.78
N GLU A 186 -135.73 15.61 86.90
CA GLU A 186 -134.53 16.40 87.16
C GLU A 186 -133.26 15.54 87.20
N GLU A 187 -133.31 14.33 87.77
CA GLU A 187 -132.19 13.38 87.73
C GLU A 187 -131.99 12.84 86.30
N ARG A 188 -133.08 12.48 85.59
CA ARG A 188 -132.98 12.07 84.17
C ARG A 188 -132.38 13.16 83.29
N TYR A 189 -132.70 14.43 83.55
CA TYR A 189 -132.12 15.57 82.84
C TYR A 189 -130.68 15.88 83.27
N SER A 190 -130.30 15.65 84.53
CA SER A 190 -128.90 15.75 84.98
C SER A 190 -128.05 14.68 84.32
N ASN A 191 -128.47 13.41 84.39
CA ASN A 191 -127.74 12.28 83.80
C ASN A 191 -127.54 12.47 82.29
N LEU A 192 -128.57 12.83 81.51
CA LEU A 192 -128.43 13.06 80.07
C LEU A 192 -127.54 14.28 79.74
N LYS A 193 -127.51 15.27 80.62
CA LYS A 193 -126.63 16.45 80.51
C LYS A 193 -125.19 16.12 80.88
N GLU A 194 -124.98 15.22 81.84
CA GLU A 194 -123.68 14.68 82.23
C GLU A 194 -123.13 13.77 81.13
N GLU A 195 -123.91 12.80 80.62
CA GLU A 195 -123.60 12.01 79.43
C GLU A 195 -123.24 12.89 78.22
N TYR A 196 -123.98 13.98 77.97
CA TYR A 196 -123.65 14.94 76.92
C TYR A 196 -122.35 15.69 77.19
N GLN A 197 -122.05 16.06 78.44
CA GLN A 197 -120.79 16.72 78.81
C GLN A 197 -119.60 15.75 78.73
N GLU A 198 -119.76 14.48 79.12
CA GLU A 198 -118.76 13.42 78.95
C GLU A 198 -118.51 13.11 77.47
N ALA A 199 -119.56 12.92 76.67
CA ALA A 199 -119.45 12.70 75.23
C ALA A 199 -118.80 13.91 74.52
N LYS A 200 -119.12 15.14 74.94
CA LYS A 200 -118.47 16.35 74.47
C LYS A 200 -116.99 16.40 74.87
N ALA A 201 -116.66 16.12 76.14
CA ALA A 201 -115.29 16.09 76.62
C ALA A 201 -114.44 15.02 75.89
N LEU A 202 -114.99 13.82 75.68
CA LEU A 202 -114.35 12.74 74.91
C LEU A 202 -114.16 13.09 73.43
N LEU A 203 -115.02 13.94 72.85
CA LEU A 203 -114.83 14.45 71.48
C LEU A 203 -113.81 15.58 71.44
N GLU A 204 -113.80 16.49 72.41
CA GLU A 204 -112.80 17.56 72.53
C GLU A 204 -111.40 16.97 72.80
N GLU A 205 -111.29 15.94 73.65
CA GLU A 205 -110.05 15.17 73.86
C GLU A 205 -109.59 14.49 72.57
N LYS A 206 -110.48 13.83 71.81
CA LYS A 206 -110.14 13.21 70.51
C LYS A 206 -109.76 14.22 69.43
N ILE A 207 -110.32 15.43 69.47
CA ILE A 207 -109.92 16.53 68.59
C ILE A 207 -108.52 17.02 68.99
N LEU A 208 -108.27 17.32 70.26
CA LEU A 208 -106.96 17.74 70.76
C LEU A 208 -105.87 16.69 70.53
N ALA A 209 -106.19 15.40 70.70
CA ALA A 209 -105.28 14.30 70.39
C ALA A 209 -104.92 14.27 68.90
N ARG A 210 -105.90 14.42 67.99
CA ARG A 210 -105.66 14.50 66.55
C ARG A 210 -104.94 15.78 66.12
N GLU A 211 -105.25 16.92 66.73
CA GLU A 211 -104.53 18.17 66.49
C GLU A 211 -103.07 18.03 66.87
N LYS A 212 -102.77 17.38 68.01
CA LYS A 212 -101.42 17.03 68.41
C LYS A 212 -100.76 16.03 67.45
N GLU A 213 -101.45 14.97 67.03
CA GLU A 213 -100.96 14.04 65.98
C GLU A 213 -100.60 14.80 64.69
N PHE A 214 -101.42 15.77 64.27
CA PHE A 214 -101.13 16.62 63.12
C PHE A 214 -99.98 17.60 63.38
N GLU A 215 -99.77 18.10 64.60
CA GLU A 215 -98.60 18.91 64.95
C GLU A 215 -97.30 18.09 64.98
N ASP A 216 -97.33 16.88 65.53
CA ASP A 216 -96.21 15.95 65.53
C ASP A 216 -95.86 15.51 64.09
N LEU A 217 -96.86 15.22 63.24
CA LEU A 217 -96.65 14.96 61.81
C LEU A 217 -96.11 16.19 61.05
N ARG A 218 -96.57 17.41 61.39
CA ARG A 218 -96.00 18.66 60.85
C ARG A 218 -94.57 18.89 61.32
N ALA A 219 -94.21 18.47 62.53
CA ALA A 219 -92.84 18.52 63.03
C ALA A 219 -91.94 17.53 62.28
N GLN A 220 -92.38 16.29 62.10
CA GLN A 220 -91.69 15.27 61.30
C GLN A 220 -91.49 15.73 59.84
N LEU A 221 -92.50 16.33 59.20
CA LEU A 221 -92.38 16.87 57.85
C LEU A 221 -91.37 18.03 57.75
N LYS A 222 -91.28 18.90 58.78
CA LYS A 222 -90.23 19.93 58.86
C LYS A 222 -88.85 19.31 59.03
N GLU A 223 -88.72 18.26 59.85
CA GLU A 223 -87.43 17.57 60.04
C GLU A 223 -86.99 16.88 58.74
N ILE A 224 -87.90 16.18 58.05
CA ILE A 224 -87.66 15.56 56.74
C ILE A 224 -87.20 16.61 55.72
N ALA A 225 -87.81 17.80 55.70
CA ALA A 225 -87.37 18.89 54.82
C ALA A 225 -85.91 19.34 55.12
N VAL A 226 -85.55 19.48 56.40
CA VAL A 226 -84.16 19.79 56.81
C VAL A 226 -83.19 18.67 56.42
N TRP A 227 -83.60 17.39 56.54
CA TRP A 227 -82.80 16.26 56.08
C TRP A 227 -82.67 16.22 54.55
N GLN A 228 -83.69 16.63 53.79
CA GLN A 228 -83.62 16.77 52.33
C GLN A 228 -82.69 17.91 51.89
N GLU A 229 -82.75 19.09 52.53
CA GLU A 229 -81.80 20.19 52.25
C GLU A 229 -80.35 19.77 52.53
N LYS A 230 -80.14 19.04 53.65
CA LYS A 230 -78.85 18.50 54.06
C LYS A 230 -78.35 17.40 53.11
N ALA A 231 -79.22 16.51 52.63
CA ALA A 231 -78.89 15.52 51.61
C ALA A 231 -78.47 16.21 50.30
N GLY A 232 -79.28 17.14 49.79
CA GLY A 232 -78.95 17.91 48.59
C GLY A 232 -77.70 18.79 48.74
N TYR A 233 -77.31 19.18 49.96
CA TYR A 233 -76.02 19.82 50.23
C TYR A 233 -74.85 18.84 50.11
N LEU A 234 -74.98 17.64 50.70
CA LEU A 234 -73.97 16.59 50.62
C LEU A 234 -73.81 16.07 49.17
N GLU A 235 -74.88 15.96 48.40
CA GLU A 235 -74.84 15.64 46.96
C GLU A 235 -74.07 16.71 46.17
N ARG A 236 -74.30 18.00 46.45
CA ARG A 236 -73.53 19.09 45.85
C ARG A 236 -72.05 19.00 46.20
N GLN A 237 -71.70 18.74 47.46
CA GLN A 237 -70.31 18.50 47.87
C GLN A 237 -69.69 17.28 47.17
N ALA A 238 -70.40 16.15 47.11
CA ALA A 238 -69.95 14.95 46.42
C ALA A 238 -69.73 15.20 44.92
N GLY A 239 -70.63 15.95 44.27
CA GLY A 239 -70.49 16.40 42.89
C GLY A 239 -69.29 17.34 42.66
N GLU A 240 -68.97 18.21 43.62
CA GLU A 240 -67.75 19.02 43.60
C GLU A 240 -66.48 18.18 43.78
N PHE A 241 -66.49 17.21 44.70
CA PHE A 241 -65.36 16.29 44.86
C PHE A 241 -65.15 15.46 43.60
N LEU A 242 -66.22 14.95 42.97
CA LEU A 242 -66.15 14.18 41.72
C LEU A 242 -65.66 15.01 40.51
N LYS A 243 -65.91 16.33 40.51
CA LYS A 243 -65.28 17.25 39.54
C LYS A 243 -63.78 17.38 39.83
N LYS A 244 -63.41 17.68 41.08
CA LYS A 244 -62.02 17.83 41.52
C LYS A 244 -61.19 16.56 41.29
N THR A 245 -61.75 15.35 41.43
CA THR A 245 -61.02 14.11 41.09
C THR A 245 -60.80 13.97 39.59
N LYS A 246 -61.78 14.29 38.74
CA LYS A 246 -61.62 14.27 37.27
C LYS A 246 -60.65 15.34 36.77
N GLU A 247 -60.63 16.50 37.41
CA GLU A 247 -59.65 17.57 37.19
C GLU A 247 -58.23 17.10 37.60
N LEU A 248 -58.09 16.37 38.71
CA LEU A 248 -56.81 15.77 39.14
C LEU A 248 -56.36 14.60 38.25
N GLU A 249 -57.28 13.77 37.74
CA GLU A 249 -57.00 12.69 36.80
C GLU A 249 -56.51 13.24 35.46
N SER A 250 -57.23 14.19 34.86
CA SER A 250 -56.79 14.85 33.63
C SER A 250 -55.48 15.65 33.80
N ALA A 251 -55.26 16.31 34.94
CA ALA A 251 -53.98 16.95 35.24
C ALA A 251 -52.83 15.93 35.39
N LYS A 252 -53.09 14.76 35.99
CA LYS A 252 -52.13 13.65 36.10
C LYS A 252 -51.79 13.06 34.74
N ASP A 253 -52.76 12.91 33.84
CA ASP A 253 -52.53 12.39 32.49
C ASP A 253 -51.75 13.39 31.62
N LEU A 254 -52.03 14.69 31.72
CA LEU A 254 -51.24 15.75 31.08
C LEU A 254 -49.80 15.80 31.62
N LEU A 255 -49.60 15.66 32.93
CA LEU A 255 -48.26 15.52 33.52
C LEU A 255 -47.55 14.24 33.04
N GLY A 256 -48.30 13.15 32.85
CA GLY A 256 -47.80 11.91 32.27
C GLY A 256 -47.39 12.05 30.81
N GLN A 257 -48.13 12.81 30.00
CA GLN A 257 -47.77 13.15 28.61
C GLN A 257 -46.50 13.99 28.57
N ALA A 258 -46.46 15.12 29.29
CA ALA A 258 -45.28 15.99 29.35
C ALA A 258 -44.02 15.28 29.90
N ALA A 259 -44.18 14.29 30.79
CA ALA A 259 -43.08 13.45 31.26
C ALA A 259 -42.55 12.49 30.19
N ARG A 260 -43.41 11.91 29.34
CA ARG A 260 -43.01 11.07 28.19
C ARG A 260 -42.30 11.91 27.15
N GLU A 261 -42.92 13.00 26.69
CA GLU A 261 -42.35 13.94 25.71
C GLU A 261 -40.94 14.39 26.11
N ARG A 262 -40.78 14.85 27.36
CA ARG A 262 -39.48 15.28 27.89
C ARG A 262 -38.46 14.12 27.99
N SER A 263 -38.91 12.88 28.21
CA SER A 263 -38.03 11.71 28.21
C SER A 263 -37.56 11.34 26.79
N GLU A 264 -38.43 11.50 25.80
CA GLU A 264 -38.15 11.28 24.37
C GLU A 264 -37.21 12.36 23.82
N GLU A 265 -37.46 13.63 24.14
CA GLU A 265 -36.52 14.74 23.86
C GLU A 265 -35.13 14.45 24.44
N LEU A 266 -35.06 14.02 25.71
CA LEU A 266 -33.80 13.69 26.37
C LEU A 266 -33.12 12.46 25.74
N ALA A 267 -33.86 11.49 25.20
CA ALA A 267 -33.29 10.38 24.45
C ALA A 267 -32.69 10.87 23.12
N VAL A 268 -33.42 11.67 22.35
CA VAL A 268 -32.97 12.29 21.10
C VAL A 268 -31.74 13.19 21.32
N TRP A 269 -31.70 13.95 22.43
CA TRP A 269 -30.53 14.76 22.78
C TRP A 269 -29.32 13.91 23.18
N ARG A 270 -29.49 12.78 23.87
CA ARG A 270 -28.40 11.82 24.16
C ARG A 270 -27.85 11.21 22.88
N GLU A 271 -28.69 10.84 21.92
CA GLU A 271 -28.26 10.30 20.63
C GLU A 271 -27.52 11.35 19.79
N LYS A 272 -28.04 12.60 19.72
CA LYS A 272 -27.35 13.73 19.09
C LYS A 272 -25.98 13.99 19.74
N TYR A 273 -25.90 13.95 21.07
CA TYR A 273 -24.63 14.11 21.78
C TYR A 273 -23.66 12.95 21.50
N HIS A 274 -24.13 11.69 21.53
CA HIS A 274 -23.30 10.52 21.25
C HIS A 274 -22.78 10.49 19.80
N THR A 275 -23.62 10.85 18.82
CA THR A 275 -23.21 10.94 17.41
C THR A 275 -22.27 12.13 17.14
N LEU A 276 -22.34 13.21 17.92
CA LEU A 276 -21.35 14.28 17.91
C LEU A 276 -20.02 13.84 18.56
N ALA A 277 -20.04 13.14 19.69
CA ALA A 277 -18.85 12.59 20.32
C ALA A 277 -18.10 11.60 19.39
N GLN A 278 -18.82 10.67 18.76
CA GLN A 278 -18.25 9.79 17.73
C GLN A 278 -17.66 10.55 16.52
N LYS A 279 -18.18 11.73 16.19
CA LYS A 279 -17.62 12.58 15.13
C LYS A 279 -16.33 13.27 15.60
N SER A 280 -16.27 13.75 16.84
CA SER A 280 -15.05 14.32 17.43
C SER A 280 -13.90 13.31 17.44
N GLU A 281 -14.15 12.10 17.98
CA GLU A 281 -13.18 11.01 18.04
C GLU A 281 -12.62 10.64 16.66
N ARG A 282 -13.48 10.64 15.63
CA ARG A 282 -13.06 10.43 14.22
C ARG A 282 -12.24 11.58 13.67
N PHE A 283 -12.60 12.84 13.96
CA PHE A 283 -11.81 14.00 13.54
C PHE A 283 -10.45 14.07 14.25
N GLU A 284 -10.38 13.74 15.53
CA GLU A 284 -9.13 13.61 16.29
C GLU A 284 -8.25 12.50 15.74
N SER A 285 -8.83 11.34 15.40
CA SER A 285 -8.13 10.23 14.74
C SER A 285 -7.56 10.64 13.38
N LEU A 286 -8.38 11.27 12.52
CA LEU A 286 -7.96 11.78 11.21
C LEU A 286 -6.90 12.89 11.32
N TYR A 287 -6.99 13.75 12.33
CA TYR A 287 -6.00 14.79 12.60
C TYR A 287 -4.64 14.18 12.97
N GLU A 288 -4.61 13.19 13.86
CA GLU A 288 -3.38 12.48 14.22
C GLU A 288 -2.83 11.60 13.09
N GLU A 289 -3.67 11.09 12.19
CA GLU A 289 -3.21 10.41 10.96
C GLU A 289 -2.59 11.39 9.96
N GLU A 290 -3.23 12.54 9.69
CA GLU A 290 -2.69 13.59 8.82
C GLU A 290 -1.43 14.24 9.40
N LYS A 291 -1.36 14.43 10.72
CA LYS A 291 -0.15 14.89 11.42
C LYS A 291 1.01 13.92 11.23
N LYS A 292 0.80 12.60 11.41
CA LYS A 292 1.83 11.57 11.15
C LYS A 292 2.20 11.48 9.67
N ARG A 293 1.26 11.73 8.75
CA ARG A 293 1.56 11.85 7.31
C ARG A 293 2.47 13.05 7.04
N ARG A 294 2.20 14.22 7.64
CA ARG A 294 3.04 15.42 7.54
C ARG A 294 4.44 15.21 8.11
N GLU A 295 4.53 14.73 9.35
CA GLU A 295 5.78 14.38 10.02
C GLU A 295 6.63 13.44 9.14
N LYS A 296 6.02 12.39 8.58
CA LYS A 296 6.71 11.50 7.63
C LYS A 296 7.14 12.21 6.35
N THR A 297 6.29 13.03 5.73
CA THR A 297 6.69 13.77 4.51
C THR A 297 7.79 14.80 4.79
N GLU A 298 7.86 15.37 5.98
CA GLU A 298 8.98 16.23 6.41
C GLU A 298 10.26 15.42 6.64
N GLU A 299 10.19 14.23 7.24
CA GLU A 299 11.36 13.33 7.31
C GLU A 299 11.86 12.92 5.92
N ASP A 300 10.95 12.52 5.01
CA ASP A 300 11.33 12.09 3.67
C ASP A 300 11.82 13.28 2.81
N ALA A 301 11.32 14.50 3.05
CA ALA A 301 11.88 15.73 2.48
C ALA A 301 13.28 16.05 3.03
N ARG A 302 13.53 15.89 4.33
CA ARG A 302 14.87 16.06 4.92
C ARG A 302 15.85 15.01 4.40
N ARG A 303 15.44 13.73 4.32
CA ARG A 303 16.24 12.64 3.74
C ARG A 303 16.62 12.93 2.28
N THR A 304 15.68 13.40 1.47
CA THR A 304 15.94 13.74 0.06
C THR A 304 16.82 14.97 -0.08
N GLN A 305 16.64 16.01 0.74
CA GLN A 305 17.57 17.15 0.83
C GLN A 305 18.98 16.69 1.21
N GLU A 306 19.14 15.87 2.26
CA GLU A 306 20.44 15.35 2.67
C GLU A 306 21.13 14.56 1.55
N THR A 307 20.40 13.73 0.79
CA THR A 307 20.99 13.01 -0.36
C THR A 307 21.34 13.94 -1.53
N ALA A 308 20.57 15.00 -1.77
CA ALA A 308 20.89 16.02 -2.77
C ALA A 308 22.14 16.82 -2.37
N GLU A 309 22.28 17.19 -1.09
CA GLU A 309 23.48 17.84 -0.58
C GLU A 309 24.72 16.94 -0.66
N ARG A 310 24.60 15.64 -0.35
CA ARG A 310 25.70 14.67 -0.46
C ARG A 310 26.16 14.51 -1.91
N THR A 311 25.24 14.24 -2.83
CA THR A 311 25.55 14.11 -4.28
C THR A 311 26.07 15.42 -4.88
N SER A 312 25.61 16.59 -4.42
CA SER A 312 26.19 17.89 -4.81
C SER A 312 27.64 18.03 -4.38
N ARG A 313 27.99 17.65 -3.14
CA ARG A 313 29.38 17.65 -2.63
C ARG A 313 30.26 16.64 -3.37
N GLU A 314 29.74 15.46 -3.68
CA GLU A 314 30.44 14.44 -4.48
C GLU A 314 30.74 14.94 -5.91
N LEU A 315 29.76 15.60 -6.56
CA LEU A 315 29.95 16.24 -7.87
C LEU A 315 30.95 17.41 -7.82
N GLU A 316 31.02 18.16 -6.73
CA GLU A 316 32.02 19.22 -6.54
C GLU A 316 33.43 18.65 -6.37
N ILE A 317 33.58 17.56 -5.60
CA ILE A 317 34.86 16.82 -5.49
C ILE A 317 35.29 16.27 -6.86
N GLN A 318 34.38 15.66 -7.62
CA GLN A 318 34.67 15.15 -8.98
C GLN A 318 35.05 16.25 -9.97
N LYS A 319 34.46 17.45 -9.88
CA LYS A 319 34.89 18.62 -10.67
C LYS A 319 36.32 19.04 -10.31
N LEU A 320 36.63 19.15 -9.02
CA LEU A 320 37.99 19.49 -8.56
C LEU A 320 39.03 18.42 -8.96
N GLU A 321 38.65 17.15 -9.00
CA GLU A 321 39.53 16.07 -9.48
C GLU A 321 39.72 16.10 -10.99
N THR A 322 38.66 16.29 -11.78
CA THR A 322 38.77 16.43 -13.25
C THR A 322 39.55 17.69 -13.65
N GLU A 323 39.43 18.80 -12.92
CA GLU A 323 40.30 19.97 -13.09
C GLU A 323 41.78 19.67 -12.81
N ARG A 324 42.09 18.93 -11.74
CA ARG A 324 43.47 18.52 -11.39
C ARG A 324 44.06 17.61 -12.46
N LEU A 325 43.28 16.66 -12.97
CA LEU A 325 43.70 15.75 -14.04
C LEU A 325 43.90 16.50 -15.36
N ASN A 326 43.02 17.46 -15.70
CA ASN A 326 43.15 18.30 -16.89
C ASN A 326 44.43 19.17 -16.84
N LYS A 327 44.68 19.85 -15.70
CA LYS A 327 45.92 20.61 -15.46
C LYS A 327 47.16 19.72 -15.63
N ARG A 328 47.16 18.53 -15.00
CA ARG A 328 48.25 17.56 -15.17
C ARG A 328 48.42 17.05 -16.60
N SER A 329 47.34 16.94 -17.38
CA SER A 329 47.41 16.61 -18.80
C SER A 329 48.07 17.73 -19.61
N GLN A 330 47.71 19.00 -19.33
CA GLN A 330 48.31 20.18 -19.95
C GLN A 330 49.80 20.29 -19.60
N ASP A 331 50.18 20.07 -18.34
CA ASP A 331 51.58 20.02 -17.90
C ASP A 331 52.37 18.93 -18.66
N LEU A 332 51.80 17.73 -18.82
CA LEU A 332 52.44 16.63 -19.53
C LEU A 332 52.54 16.91 -21.04
N GLU A 333 51.52 17.50 -21.65
CA GLU A 333 51.56 17.95 -23.04
C GLU A 333 52.61 19.04 -23.28
N GLU A 334 52.74 20.03 -22.39
CA GLU A 334 53.79 21.05 -22.49
C GLU A 334 55.17 20.43 -22.34
N ASN A 335 55.37 19.52 -21.40
CA ASN A 335 56.64 18.83 -21.21
C ASN A 335 56.97 17.93 -22.41
N HIS A 336 55.99 17.24 -23.00
CA HIS A 336 56.18 16.49 -24.23
C HIS A 336 56.60 17.40 -25.39
N LYS A 337 55.87 18.51 -25.63
CA LYS A 337 56.17 19.50 -26.67
C LYS A 337 57.51 20.22 -26.45
N ARG A 338 58.01 20.32 -25.21
CA ARG A 338 59.39 20.76 -24.90
C ARG A 338 60.39 19.69 -25.33
N LEU A 339 60.21 18.46 -24.83
CA LEU A 339 61.11 17.34 -25.12
C LEU A 339 61.21 17.02 -26.62
N GLU A 340 60.13 17.14 -27.38
CA GLU A 340 60.13 17.02 -28.85
C GLU A 340 61.04 18.06 -29.53
N ARG A 341 60.99 19.33 -29.09
CA ARG A 341 61.86 20.40 -29.63
C ARG A 341 63.31 20.16 -29.25
N ASP A 342 63.56 19.75 -28.00
CA ASP A 342 64.91 19.47 -27.50
C ASP A 342 65.54 18.27 -28.24
N PHE A 343 64.76 17.20 -28.49
CA PHE A 343 65.18 16.08 -29.34
C PHE A 343 65.42 16.49 -30.80
N SER A 344 64.56 17.32 -31.39
CA SER A 344 64.77 17.83 -32.75
C SER A 344 66.06 18.64 -32.85
N ALA A 345 66.27 19.60 -31.94
CA ALA A 345 67.47 20.43 -31.91
C ALA A 345 68.75 19.62 -31.68
N LEU A 346 68.71 18.59 -30.81
CA LEU A 346 69.82 17.67 -30.61
C LEU A 346 70.10 16.83 -31.87
N ASN A 347 69.07 16.30 -32.51
CA ASN A 347 69.20 15.54 -33.76
C ASN A 347 69.76 16.41 -34.89
N ASP A 348 69.25 17.64 -35.07
CA ASP A 348 69.73 18.58 -36.08
C ASP A 348 71.20 18.98 -35.81
N SER A 349 71.59 19.12 -34.54
CA SER A 349 72.98 19.34 -34.14
C SER A 349 73.87 18.13 -34.48
N GLN A 350 73.43 16.91 -34.16
CA GLN A 350 74.18 15.67 -34.46
C GLN A 350 74.29 15.42 -35.97
N VAL A 351 73.23 15.67 -36.75
CA VAL A 351 73.26 15.61 -38.22
C VAL A 351 74.21 16.68 -38.78
N GLY A 352 74.22 17.88 -38.20
CA GLY A 352 75.18 18.94 -38.55
C GLY A 352 76.64 18.56 -38.25
N GLU A 353 76.91 17.94 -37.11
CA GLU A 353 78.23 17.45 -36.71
C GLU A 353 78.71 16.28 -37.58
N LEU A 354 77.86 15.27 -37.79
CA LEU A 354 78.14 14.17 -38.72
C LEU A 354 78.37 14.64 -40.15
N LYS A 355 77.72 15.73 -40.58
CA LYS A 355 78.00 16.37 -41.86
C LYS A 355 79.38 17.03 -41.87
N ARG A 356 79.72 17.85 -40.85
CA ARG A 356 81.05 18.47 -40.72
C ARG A 356 82.17 17.43 -40.76
N LEU A 357 82.06 16.37 -39.96
CA LEU A 357 83.04 15.28 -39.91
C LEU A 357 83.15 14.52 -41.25
N ARG A 358 82.05 14.40 -42.01
CA ARG A 358 82.05 13.79 -43.36
C ARG A 358 82.73 14.70 -44.39
N ASP A 359 82.45 16.00 -44.34
CA ASP A 359 83.06 16.99 -45.23
C ASP A 359 84.56 17.13 -44.93
N GLU A 360 84.97 17.14 -43.64
CA GLU A 360 86.37 17.12 -43.19
C GLU A 360 87.10 15.83 -43.61
N ASN A 361 86.49 14.65 -43.44
CA ASN A 361 87.08 13.39 -43.95
C ASN A 361 87.25 13.41 -45.48
N ARG A 362 86.36 14.08 -46.22
CA ARG A 362 86.47 14.25 -47.67
C ARG A 362 87.65 15.14 -48.04
N ASP A 363 87.83 16.26 -47.34
CA ASP A 363 88.95 17.18 -47.57
C ASP A 363 90.30 16.55 -47.17
N LEU A 364 90.36 15.82 -46.06
CA LEU A 364 91.52 15.00 -45.69
C LEU A 364 91.81 13.92 -46.74
N GLY A 365 90.77 13.30 -47.32
CA GLY A 365 90.89 12.39 -48.45
C GLY A 365 91.54 13.06 -49.67
N VAL A 366 91.10 14.27 -50.04
CA VAL A 366 91.69 15.06 -51.15
C VAL A 366 93.14 15.46 -50.85
N GLN A 367 93.46 15.82 -49.60
CA GLN A 367 94.84 16.11 -49.18
C GLN A 367 95.75 14.88 -49.27
N LEU A 368 95.27 13.71 -48.80
CA LEU A 368 95.99 12.44 -48.93
C LEU A 368 96.22 12.07 -50.40
N ASP A 369 95.21 12.23 -51.25
CA ASP A 369 95.29 11.99 -52.69
C ASP A 369 96.34 12.90 -53.36
N SER A 370 96.38 14.17 -52.95
CA SER A 370 97.38 15.16 -53.40
C SER A 370 98.80 14.77 -52.95
N ALA A 371 98.99 14.42 -51.68
CA ALA A 371 100.27 13.96 -51.15
C ALA A 371 100.75 12.68 -51.85
N GLN A 372 99.86 11.71 -52.12
CA GLN A 372 100.21 10.51 -52.89
C GLN A 372 100.59 10.81 -54.34
N ARG A 373 100.05 11.87 -54.97
CA ARG A 373 100.50 12.32 -56.30
C ARG A 373 101.89 12.94 -56.22
N GLN A 374 102.14 13.81 -55.24
CA GLN A 374 103.47 14.39 -54.99
C GLN A 374 104.54 13.32 -54.73
N VAL A 375 104.24 12.31 -53.90
CA VAL A 375 105.17 11.18 -53.67
C VAL A 375 105.47 10.42 -54.96
N ARG A 376 104.47 10.17 -55.81
CA ARG A 376 104.69 9.55 -57.14
C ARG A 376 105.54 10.43 -58.06
N GLU A 377 105.32 11.75 -58.08
CA GLU A 377 106.19 12.68 -58.81
C GLU A 377 107.63 12.68 -58.28
N PHE A 378 107.83 12.66 -56.96
CA PHE A 378 109.16 12.61 -56.37
C PHE A 378 109.89 11.29 -56.71
N MET A 379 109.19 10.14 -56.65
CA MET A 379 109.77 8.86 -57.09
C MET A 379 110.18 8.90 -58.57
N LEU A 380 109.31 9.39 -59.46
CA LEU A 380 109.64 9.54 -60.89
C LEU A 380 110.83 10.48 -61.14
N ARG A 381 110.99 11.55 -60.34
CA ARG A 381 112.15 12.44 -60.42
C ARG A 381 113.44 11.75 -59.93
N VAL A 382 113.36 10.93 -58.88
CA VAL A 382 114.50 10.13 -58.40
C VAL A 382 114.88 9.05 -59.42
N GLU A 383 113.93 8.33 -60.00
CA GLU A 383 114.17 7.36 -61.08
C GLU A 383 114.84 8.02 -62.30
N GLN A 384 114.39 9.21 -62.69
CA GLN A 384 115.03 9.99 -63.76
C GLN A 384 116.45 10.44 -63.40
N GLN A 385 116.69 10.88 -62.15
CA GLN A 385 118.04 11.20 -61.67
C GLN A 385 118.95 9.97 -61.67
N GLU A 386 118.49 8.82 -61.18
CA GLU A 386 119.22 7.56 -61.25
C GLU A 386 119.55 7.15 -62.69
N LEU A 387 118.64 7.33 -63.64
CA LEU A 387 118.89 7.06 -65.06
C LEU A 387 119.93 8.01 -65.67
N ILE A 388 119.91 9.29 -65.28
CA ILE A 388 120.92 10.29 -65.68
C ILE A 388 122.29 9.96 -65.06
N GLU A 389 122.34 9.55 -63.81
CA GLU A 389 123.56 9.07 -63.15
C GLU A 389 124.10 7.80 -63.81
N LYS A 390 123.27 6.78 -64.06
CA LYS A 390 123.67 5.55 -64.76
C LYS A 390 124.21 5.87 -66.16
N ARG A 391 123.56 6.78 -66.90
CA ARG A 391 124.03 7.25 -68.21
C ARG A 391 125.36 8.01 -68.12
N THR A 392 125.57 8.87 -67.13
CA THR A 392 126.82 9.63 -66.98
C THR A 392 127.98 8.76 -66.50
N ARG A 393 127.73 7.78 -65.62
CA ARG A 393 128.72 6.74 -65.26
C ARG A 393 129.15 5.96 -66.51
N LEU A 394 128.20 5.41 -67.29
CA LEU A 394 128.50 4.70 -68.55
C LEU A 394 129.22 5.58 -69.58
N ALA A 395 128.91 6.88 -69.67
CA ALA A 395 129.62 7.81 -70.55
C ALA A 395 131.07 8.06 -70.09
N ASN A 396 131.31 8.14 -68.78
CA ASN A 396 132.65 8.27 -68.21
C ASN A 396 133.46 6.97 -68.41
N ASP A 397 132.83 5.81 -68.21
CA ASP A 397 133.45 4.49 -68.44
C ASP A 397 133.84 4.31 -69.92
N LEU A 398 132.97 4.71 -70.86
CA LEU A 398 133.27 4.75 -72.29
C LEU A 398 134.42 5.72 -72.61
N ALA A 399 134.42 6.93 -72.04
CA ALA A 399 135.50 7.90 -72.25
C ALA A 399 136.86 7.39 -71.69
N ALA A 400 136.86 6.67 -70.58
CA ALA A 400 138.05 6.03 -70.02
C ALA A 400 138.55 4.87 -70.89
N LEU A 401 137.63 4.06 -71.45
CA LEU A 401 137.98 3.01 -72.42
C LEU A 401 138.52 3.59 -73.74
N GLU A 402 137.93 4.68 -74.24
CA GLU A 402 138.47 5.40 -75.41
C GLU A 402 139.86 6.00 -75.13
N ALA A 403 140.08 6.59 -73.94
CA ALA A 403 141.39 7.11 -73.56
C ALA A 403 142.45 6.00 -73.54
N ARG A 404 142.13 4.87 -72.90
CA ARG A 404 143.01 3.68 -72.87
C ARG A 404 143.23 3.05 -74.25
N LEU A 405 142.25 3.11 -75.14
CA LEU A 405 142.41 2.71 -76.54
C LEU A 405 143.39 3.64 -77.28
N ARG A 406 143.31 4.96 -77.05
CA ARG A 406 144.25 5.95 -77.63
C ARG A 406 145.68 5.73 -77.10
N GLU A 407 145.84 5.43 -75.81
CA GLU A 407 147.13 5.05 -75.22
C GLU A 407 147.71 3.79 -75.90
N LEU A 408 146.92 2.72 -76.03
CA LEU A 408 147.35 1.49 -76.71
C LEU A 408 147.64 1.68 -78.21
N ILE A 409 146.98 2.63 -78.88
CA ILE A 409 147.30 3.01 -80.27
C ILE A 409 148.65 3.73 -80.32
N LEU A 410 148.91 4.68 -79.41
CA LEU A 410 150.18 5.42 -79.33
C LEU A 410 151.35 4.50 -78.97
N ASP A 411 151.19 3.58 -78.01
CA ASP A 411 152.17 2.54 -77.72
C ASP A 411 152.39 1.61 -78.93
N GLY A 412 151.32 1.29 -79.67
CA GLY A 412 151.40 0.54 -80.91
C GLY A 412 152.15 1.25 -82.04
N ASP A 413 151.98 2.57 -82.19
CA ASP A 413 152.72 3.40 -83.15
C ASP A 413 154.19 3.59 -82.73
N ARG A 414 154.45 3.74 -81.43
CA ARG A 414 155.80 3.76 -80.87
C ARG A 414 156.52 2.43 -81.13
N LEU A 415 155.88 1.29 -80.89
CA LEU A 415 156.44 -0.03 -81.21
C LEU A 415 156.65 -0.21 -82.72
N ARG A 416 155.80 0.35 -83.57
CA ARG A 416 156.03 0.40 -85.03
C ARG A 416 157.28 1.21 -85.39
N GLN A 417 157.52 2.36 -84.75
CA GLN A 417 158.76 3.12 -84.93
C GLN A 417 160.00 2.36 -84.41
N GLU A 418 159.93 1.79 -83.20
CA GLU A 418 161.03 0.99 -82.64
C GLU A 418 161.37 -0.25 -83.51
N ILE A 419 160.39 -0.81 -84.22
CA ILE A 419 160.61 -1.85 -85.25
C ILE A 419 161.29 -1.26 -86.49
N GLN A 420 160.84 -0.13 -87.03
CA GLN A 420 161.46 0.51 -88.20
C GLN A 420 162.92 0.92 -87.92
N ASP A 421 163.22 1.45 -86.73
CA ASP A 421 164.58 1.76 -86.30
C ASP A 421 165.46 0.50 -86.21
N ARG A 422 164.90 -0.62 -85.72
CA ARG A 422 165.58 -1.94 -85.71
C ARG A 422 165.80 -2.50 -87.11
N GLU A 423 164.87 -2.31 -88.04
CA GLU A 423 165.03 -2.68 -89.45
C GLU A 423 166.13 -1.84 -90.13
N LEU A 424 166.20 -0.54 -89.85
CA LEU A 424 167.29 0.35 -90.30
C LEU A 424 168.66 -0.06 -89.71
N GLN A 425 168.70 -0.45 -88.43
CA GLN A 425 169.90 -1.02 -87.80
C GLN A 425 170.30 -2.36 -88.44
N ALA A 426 169.34 -3.23 -88.77
CA ALA A 426 169.63 -4.48 -89.47
C ALA A 426 170.13 -4.26 -90.91
N GLN A 427 169.61 -3.26 -91.62
CA GLN A 427 170.08 -2.89 -92.97
C GLN A 427 171.49 -2.30 -92.94
N THR A 428 171.82 -1.46 -91.96
CA THR A 428 173.18 -0.90 -91.83
C THR A 428 174.19 -1.98 -91.44
N LEU A 429 173.87 -2.85 -90.47
CA LEU A 429 174.71 -4.01 -90.13
C LEU A 429 174.91 -4.98 -91.31
N SER A 430 173.87 -5.19 -92.14
CA SER A 430 173.97 -5.98 -93.39
C SER A 430 174.89 -5.31 -94.42
N ALA A 431 174.84 -3.99 -94.56
CA ALA A 431 175.76 -3.24 -95.42
C ALA A 431 177.22 -3.27 -94.90
N GLU A 432 177.42 -3.25 -93.59
CA GLU A 432 178.74 -3.45 -92.95
C GLU A 432 179.27 -4.88 -93.16
N GLN A 433 178.43 -5.90 -93.02
CA GLN A 433 178.77 -7.28 -93.39
C GLN A 433 179.19 -7.37 -94.86
N GLY A 434 178.43 -6.75 -95.78
CA GLY A 434 178.77 -6.67 -97.21
C GLY A 434 180.04 -5.86 -97.54
N ASN A 435 180.52 -5.02 -96.61
CA ASN A 435 181.85 -4.40 -96.71
C ASN A 435 182.96 -5.36 -96.24
N LEU A 436 182.76 -6.02 -95.09
CA LEU A 436 183.70 -6.99 -94.54
C LEU A 436 183.89 -8.20 -95.48
N GLU A 437 182.81 -8.70 -96.09
CA GLU A 437 182.88 -9.78 -97.08
C GLU A 437 183.70 -9.40 -98.32
N ARG A 438 183.61 -8.14 -98.78
CA ARG A 438 184.44 -7.61 -99.87
C ARG A 438 185.91 -7.51 -99.49
N GLN A 439 186.23 -6.98 -98.31
CA GLN A 439 187.60 -6.91 -97.80
C GLN A 439 188.21 -8.31 -97.61
N ILE A 440 187.44 -9.28 -97.12
CA ILE A 440 187.84 -10.69 -97.02
C ILE A 440 188.13 -11.28 -98.42
N LEU A 441 187.39 -10.86 -99.46
CA LEU A 441 187.60 -11.29 -100.84
C LEU A 441 188.92 -10.73 -101.41
N GLU A 442 189.21 -9.44 -101.19
CA GLU A 442 190.47 -8.79 -101.57
C GLU A 442 191.68 -9.45 -100.89
N VAL A 443 191.60 -9.68 -99.57
CA VAL A 443 192.63 -10.38 -98.79
C VAL A 443 192.85 -11.81 -99.30
N LYS A 444 191.78 -12.54 -99.64
CA LYS A 444 191.90 -13.89 -100.23
C LYS A 444 192.51 -13.89 -101.64
N GLN A 445 192.29 -12.85 -102.44
CA GLN A 445 192.93 -12.71 -103.75
C GLN A 445 194.42 -12.41 -103.61
N ALA A 446 194.80 -11.48 -102.72
CA ALA A 446 196.19 -11.19 -102.40
C ALA A 446 196.94 -12.44 -101.85
N GLN A 447 196.27 -13.21 -100.98
CA GLN A 447 196.83 -14.46 -100.43
C GLN A 447 197.09 -15.52 -101.51
N ARG A 448 196.22 -15.65 -102.52
CA ARG A 448 196.45 -16.55 -103.66
C ARG A 448 197.67 -16.13 -104.49
N HIS A 449 197.81 -14.85 -104.80
CA HIS A 449 198.91 -14.35 -105.63
C HIS A 449 200.30 -14.60 -105.01
N LEU A 450 200.41 -14.55 -103.69
CA LEU A 450 201.64 -14.89 -102.94
C LEU A 450 201.93 -16.39 -102.87
N LEU A 451 200.90 -17.24 -102.98
CA LEU A 451 201.04 -18.71 -102.93
C LEU A 451 201.49 -19.33 -104.27
N GLU A 452 201.33 -18.63 -105.39
CA GLU A 452 201.75 -19.13 -106.72
C GLU A 452 203.23 -18.88 -107.02
N GLN A 453 203.83 -17.80 -106.52
CA GLN A 453 205.25 -17.47 -106.78
C GLN A 453 206.26 -18.39 -106.07
N SER A 454 205.82 -19.23 -105.12
CA SER A 454 206.69 -19.87 -104.11
C SER A 454 206.93 -21.38 -104.30
N LYS A 455 206.47 -22.02 -105.39
CA LYS A 455 206.42 -23.50 -105.51
C LYS A 455 207.19 -24.15 -106.68
N MET A 456 208.26 -23.51 -107.15
CA MET A 456 209.27 -24.14 -108.01
C MET A 456 210.38 -24.85 -107.21
N LYS A 457 210.02 -25.83 -106.36
CA LYS A 457 210.92 -26.91 -105.87
C LYS A 457 210.20 -27.97 -105.01
N GLU A 458 210.56 -29.23 -105.26
CA GLU A 458 210.46 -30.42 -104.37
C GLU A 458 209.06 -30.96 -103.94
N LYS A 459 209.11 -32.14 -103.30
CA LYS A 459 208.06 -33.16 -103.06
C LYS A 459 208.52 -34.01 -101.83
N PRO A 460 207.68 -34.87 -101.17
CA PRO A 460 206.25 -35.18 -101.35
C PRO A 460 205.44 -35.30 -100.01
N ALA A 461 204.20 -35.84 -100.10
CA ALA A 461 203.58 -36.83 -99.18
C ALA A 461 202.45 -36.44 -98.16
N ARG A 462 201.24 -36.98 -98.47
CA ARG A 462 200.35 -37.83 -97.62
C ARG A 462 199.41 -37.29 -96.49
N LEU A 463 198.13 -37.71 -96.62
CA LEU A 463 197.16 -38.28 -95.63
C LEU A 463 196.03 -37.46 -94.94
N ARG A 464 194.77 -37.94 -95.19
CA ARG A 464 193.56 -38.10 -94.32
C ARG A 464 192.74 -36.91 -93.72
N ARG A 465 191.43 -36.88 -94.10
CA ARG A 465 190.16 -37.11 -93.31
C ARG A 465 190.08 -36.69 -91.81
N PRO A 466 188.85 -36.54 -91.22
CA PRO A 466 187.51 -36.16 -91.74
C PRO A 466 186.74 -35.20 -90.77
N GLY A 467 185.40 -35.04 -90.89
CA GLY A 467 184.53 -34.66 -89.74
C GLY A 467 183.24 -33.86 -90.10
N PRO A 468 182.04 -34.24 -89.62
CA PRO A 468 180.77 -33.56 -89.96
C PRO A 468 179.87 -33.24 -88.72
N GLU A 469 178.54 -33.19 -88.95
CA GLU A 469 177.41 -33.34 -87.99
C GLU A 469 176.87 -32.09 -87.22
N THR A 470 175.62 -31.70 -87.59
CA THR A 470 174.35 -31.60 -86.79
C THR A 470 174.33 -30.78 -85.47
N GLU A 471 173.21 -30.47 -84.78
CA GLU A 471 171.81 -30.96 -84.83
C GLU A 471 170.78 -29.97 -84.19
N SER A 472 169.49 -30.31 -84.26
CA SER A 472 168.43 -30.09 -83.23
C SER A 472 167.63 -28.76 -83.12
N LEU A 473 166.34 -28.96 -82.77
CA LEU A 473 165.29 -28.02 -82.31
C LEU A 473 165.27 -28.03 -80.75
N PRO A 474 164.19 -27.72 -79.97
CA PRO A 474 162.91 -27.04 -80.21
C PRO A 474 162.51 -26.01 -79.09
N GLY A 475 161.27 -25.51 -79.12
CA GLY A 475 160.49 -25.22 -77.90
C GLY A 475 159.80 -23.85 -77.84
N GLY A 476 158.48 -23.84 -77.63
CA GLY A 476 157.64 -22.65 -77.50
C GLY A 476 156.20 -22.89 -77.91
#